data_AF-A0AAU6RXJ1-F1
#
_entry.id   AF-A0AAU6RXJ1-F1
#
_cell.length_a   1.000
_cell.length_b   1.000
_cell.length_c   1.000
_cell.angle_alpha   90.00
_cell.angle_beta   90.00
_cell.angle_gamma   90.00
#
_symmetry.space_group_name_H-M   'P 1'
#
loop_
_entity.id
_entity.type
_entity.pdbx_description
1 polymer ?
#
loop_
_entity_poly.entity_id
_entity_poly.type
_entity_poly.pdbx_seq_one_letter_code
_entity_poly.pdbx_strand_id
1 'polypeptide(L)' 'MLIINDDFIDQLITTLHANVTAINSLTKIVETENKLLRLAGSLPTGNRQVESLKELSTRIAEITFNVEDVRNEQR' A
#
# COMPACT_ATOMS: atom_id res chain seq x y z
N MET A 1 -9.39 -24.45 16.51
CA MET A 1 -9.34 -23.02 16.15
C MET A 1 -7.91 -22.55 16.36
N LEU A 2 -7.25 -22.07 15.31
CA LEU A 2 -5.89 -21.54 15.45
C LEU A 2 -6.03 -20.12 16.01
N ILE A 3 -5.80 -19.95 17.31
CA ILE A 3 -5.83 -18.62 17.94
C ILE A 3 -4.52 -17.94 17.55
N ILE A 4 -4.62 -16.84 16.82
CA ILE A 4 -3.47 -16.01 16.48
C ILE A 4 -3.22 -15.08 17.65
N ASN A 5 -1.96 -14.85 18.00
CA ASN A 5 -1.61 -13.96 19.10
C ASN A 5 -1.98 -12.50 18.74
N ASP A 6 -2.70 -11.81 19.63
CA ASP A 6 -3.13 -10.40 19.45
C ASP A 6 -1.94 -9.46 19.17
N ASP A 7 -0.80 -9.63 19.84
CA ASP A 7 0.41 -8.82 19.61
C ASP A 7 0.96 -9.02 18.20
N PHE A 8 0.90 -10.25 17.69
CA PHE A 8 1.30 -10.54 16.31
C PHE A 8 0.35 -9.87 15.30
N ILE A 9 -0.96 -9.89 15.55
CA ILE A 9 -1.95 -9.21 14.71
C ILE A 9 -1.72 -7.70 14.70
N ASP A 10 -1.48 -7.10 15.86
CA ASP A 10 -1.25 -5.66 15.99
C ASP A 10 0.05 -5.22 15.28
N GLN A 11 1.13 -6.02 15.40
CA GLN A 11 2.37 -5.79 14.65
C GLN A 11 2.16 -5.93 13.14
N LEU A 12 1.36 -6.91 12.71
CA LEU A 12 1.04 -7.10 11.29
C LEU A 12 0.26 -5.91 10.73
N ILE A 13 -0.81 -5.47 11.40
CA ILE A 13 -1.61 -4.30 11.01
C ILE A 13 -0.73 -3.04 10.94
N THR A 14 0.11 -2.82 11.95
CA THR A 14 1.05 -1.69 11.99
C THR A 14 1.99 -1.71 10.78
N THR A 15 2.54 -2.88 10.44
CA THR A 15 3.44 -3.05 9.31
C THR A 15 2.72 -2.82 7.97
N LEU A 16 1.49 -3.32 7.82
CA LEU A 16 0.71 -3.13 6.60
C LEU A 16 0.36 -1.65 6.39
N HIS A 17 -0.01 -0.91 7.45
CA HIS A 17 -0.23 0.53 7.38
C HIS A 17 1.03 1.31 6.99
N ALA A 18 2.19 0.93 7.53
CA ALA A 18 3.47 1.52 7.14
C ALA A 18 3.76 1.30 5.64
N ASN A 19 3.48 0.10 5.13
CA ASN A 19 3.65 -0.23 3.70
C ASN A 19 2.73 0.59 2.81
N VAL A 20 1.44 0.74 3.17
CA VAL A 20 0.50 1.61 2.45
C VAL A 20 1.02 3.06 2.39
N THR A 21 1.54 3.57 3.51
CA THR A 21 2.09 4.92 3.59
C THR A 21 3.32 5.10 2.69
N ALA A 22 4.21 4.10 2.68
CA ALA A 22 5.40 4.11 1.83
C ALA A 22 5.02 4.07 0.33
N ILE A 23 4.09 3.19 -0.05
CA ILE A 23 3.62 3.07 -1.44
C ILE A 23 2.95 4.37 -1.90
N ASN A 24 2.09 4.96 -1.09
CA ASN A 24 1.47 6.25 -1.40
C ASN A 24 2.50 7.37 -1.60
N SER A 25 3.61 7.34 -0.84
CA SER A 25 4.71 8.28 -1.01
C SER A 25 5.46 8.04 -2.33
N LEU A 26 5.73 6.78 -2.67
CA LEU A 26 6.33 6.40 -3.96
C LEU A 26 5.45 6.80 -5.15
N THR A 27 4.14 6.59 -5.06
CA THR A 27 3.18 7.01 -6.09
C THR A 27 3.31 8.51 -6.38
N LYS A 28 3.38 9.34 -5.33
CA LYS A 28 3.56 10.80 -5.47
C LYS A 28 4.90 11.17 -6.12
N ILE A 29 5.96 10.43 -5.81
CA ILE A 29 7.28 10.63 -6.44
C ILE A 29 7.19 10.34 -7.94
N VAL A 30 6.66 9.19 -8.34
CA VAL A 30 6.53 8.82 -9.76
C VAL A 30 5.61 9.80 -10.52
N GLU A 31 4.52 10.25 -9.90
CA GLU A 31 3.67 11.29 -10.49
C GLU A 31 4.42 12.62 -10.69
N THR A 32 5.31 12.96 -9.76
CA THR A 32 6.15 14.16 -9.86
C THR A 32 7.21 14.01 -10.96
N GLU A 33 7.88 12.87 -11.04
CA GLU A 33 8.82 12.55 -12.12
C GLU A 33 8.14 12.63 -13.50
N ASN A 34 6.93 12.09 -13.64
CA ASN A 34 6.15 12.20 -14.86
C ASN A 34 5.85 13.66 -15.24
N LYS A 35 5.53 14.52 -14.27
CA LYS A 35 5.32 15.96 -14.52
C LYS A 35 6.61 16.64 -14.98
N LEU A 36 7.74 16.31 -14.35
CA LEU A 36 9.06 16.84 -14.74
C LEU A 36 9.44 16.41 -16.16
N LEU A 37 9.23 15.14 -16.51
CA LEU A 37 9.47 14.65 -17.87
C LEU A 37 8.64 15.42 -18.90
N ARG A 38 7.34 15.68 -18.62
CA ARG A 38 6.49 16.49 -19.50
C ARG A 38 7.04 17.91 -19.69
N LEU A 39 7.47 18.55 -18.61
CA LEU A 39 8.05 19.90 -18.66
C LEU A 39 9.36 19.92 -19.46
N ALA A 40 10.16 18.85 -19.38
CA ALA A 40 11.37 18.66 -20.16
C ALA A 40 11.11 18.27 -21.64
N GLY A 41 9.85 18.21 -22.08
CA GLY A 41 9.48 17.78 -23.43
C GLY A 41 9.67 16.28 -23.68
N SER A 42 9.87 15.49 -22.62
CA SER A 42 10.04 14.04 -22.67
C SER A 42 8.73 13.31 -22.39
N LEU A 43 8.61 12.09 -22.92
CA LEU A 43 7.44 11.26 -22.68
C LEU A 43 7.43 10.75 -21.22
N PRO A 44 6.28 10.84 -20.52
CA PRO A 44 6.13 10.22 -19.20
C PRO A 44 6.26 8.70 -19.33
N THR A 45 7.13 8.09 -18.53
CA THR A 45 7.36 6.64 -18.53
C THR A 45 6.72 5.95 -17.32
N GLY A 46 6.39 6.71 -16.26
CA GLY A 46 5.93 6.18 -14.98
C GLY A 46 4.42 5.95 -14.88
N ASN A 47 3.59 6.25 -15.90
CA ASN A 47 2.13 6.13 -15.78
C ASN A 47 1.67 4.70 -15.41
N ARG A 48 2.29 3.67 -16.02
CA ARG A 48 1.98 2.27 -15.68
C ARG A 48 2.45 1.92 -14.26
N GLN A 49 3.56 2.51 -13.81
CA GLN A 49 4.07 2.32 -12.45
C GLN A 49 3.14 2.93 -11.41
N VAL A 50 2.58 4.12 -11.67
CA VAL A 50 1.58 4.78 -10.80
C VAL A 50 0.37 3.86 -10.58
N GLU A 51 -0.19 3.29 -11.64
CA GLU A 51 -1.36 2.41 -11.51
C GLU A 51 -1.03 1.11 -10.78
N SER A 52 0.13 0.50 -11.05
CA SER A 52 0.58 -0.68 -10.30
C SER A 52 0.81 -0.39 -8.80
N LEU A 53 1.30 0.81 -8.46
CA LEU A 53 1.49 1.22 -7.06
C LEU A 53 0.14 1.46 -6.36
N LYS A 54 -0.82 2.08 -7.05
CA LYS A 54 -2.19 2.25 -6.52
C LYS A 54 -2.86 0.91 -6.27
N GLU A 55 -2.77 -0.02 -7.23
CA GLU A 55 -3.33 -1.36 -7.09
C GLU A 55 -2.70 -2.11 -5.91
N LEU A 56 -1.37 -2.03 -5.77
CA LEU A 56 -0.67 -2.64 -4.63
C LEU A 56 -1.12 -2.04 -3.30
N SER A 57 -1.30 -0.71 -3.22
CA SER A 57 -1.81 -0.04 -2.03
C SER A 57 -3.21 -0.55 -1.64
N THR A 58 -4.10 -0.73 -2.62
CA THR A 58 -5.46 -1.25 -2.39
C THR A 58 -5.40 -2.68 -1.85
N ARG A 59 -4.60 -3.56 -2.49
CA ARG A 59 -4.46 -4.96 -2.05
C ARG A 59 -3.92 -5.07 -0.62
N ILE A 60 -2.97 -4.21 -0.22
CA ILE A 60 -2.45 -4.22 1.15
C ILE A 60 -3.52 -3.74 2.14
N ALA A 61 -4.31 -2.72 1.80
CA ALA A 61 -5.41 -2.27 2.64
C ALA A 61 -6.48 -3.36 2.84
N GLU A 62 -6.80 -4.12 1.78
CA GLU A 62 -7.69 -5.28 1.86
C GLU A 62 -7.13 -6.37 2.79
N ILE A 63 -5.82 -6.65 2.73
CA ILE A 63 -5.17 -7.59 3.65
C ILE A 63 -5.29 -7.09 5.10
N THR A 64 -5.05 -5.80 5.35
CA THR A 64 -5.20 -5.22 6.70
C THR A 64 -6.61 -5.44 7.23
N PHE A 65 -7.63 -5.18 6.41
CA PHE A 65 -9.03 -5.39 6.78
C PHE A 65 -9.32 -6.86 7.11
N ASN A 66 -8.86 -7.80 6.28
CA ASN A 66 -9.06 -9.23 6.52
C ASN A 66 -8.37 -9.70 7.80
N VAL A 67 -7.18 -9.16 8.11
CA VAL A 67 -6.45 -9.46 9.35
C VAL A 67 -7.21 -8.95 10.58
N GLU A 68 -7.83 -7.76 10.50
CA GLU A 68 -8.69 -7.24 11.55
C GLU A 68 -9.96 -8.08 11.73
N ASP A 69 -10.54 -8.58 10.65
CA ASP A 69 -11.73 -9.43 10.69
C ASP A 69 -11.45 -10.76 11.39
N VAL A 70 -10.32 -11.41 11.06
CA VAL A 70 -9.87 -12.62 11.76
C VAL A 70 -9.69 -12.39 13.26
N ARG A 71 -9.22 -11.21 13.69
CA ARG A 71 -9.14 -10.86 15.12
C ARG A 71 -10.51 -10.76 15.76
N ASN A 72 -11.48 -10.17 15.05
CA ASN A 72 -12.85 -10.04 15.56
C ASN A 72 -13.54 -11.39 15.67
N GLU A 73 -13.29 -12.32 14.74
CA GLU A 73 -13.81 -13.69 14.79
C GLU A 73 -13.22 -14.53 15.94
N GLN A 74 -12.05 -14.14 16.48
CA GLN A 74 -11.41 -14.82 17.60
C GLN A 74 -11.92 -14.38 18.98
N ARG A 75 -12.76 -13.35 19.06
CA ARG A 75 -13.33 -12.79 20.30
C ARG A 75 -14.76 -13.27 20.54
#